data_AF-A0A373BCA3-F1
#
_entry.id   AF-A0A373BCA3-F1
#
_cell.length_a   1.000
_cell.length_b   1.000
_cell.length_c   1.000
_cell.angle_alpha   90.00
_cell.angle_beta   90.00
_cell.angle_gamma   90.00
#
_symmetry.space_group_name_H-M   'P 1'
#
loop_
_entity.id
_entity.type
_entity.pdbx_description
1 polymer ?
#
loop_
_entity_poly.entity_id
_entity_poly.type
_entity_poly.pdbx_seq_one_letter_code
_entity_poly.pdbx_strand_id
1 'polypeptide(L)'
;MDKKAFGKQLQLYRERAGYSQEALAEQIECSTIFISYIERGEKSPSLDTLVKLANALDISVDILFGKELKNYTSEKLKYIESQLKNLPSLEQQKVLDIMDSVVAVELSYHNEKGLQKKC
;
A
#
# COMPACT_ATOMS: atom_id res chain seq x y z
N MET A 1 0.79 14.64 -8.10
CA MET A 1 1.43 13.32 -8.08
C MET A 1 2.93 13.46 -8.36
N ASP A 2 3.73 13.33 -7.31
CA ASP A 2 5.16 13.08 -7.38
C ASP A 2 5.37 11.69 -8.00
N LYS A 3 5.84 11.69 -9.25
CA LYS A 3 6.03 10.47 -10.04
C LYS A 3 7.07 9.53 -9.42
N LYS A 4 8.10 10.07 -8.75
CA LYS A 4 9.13 9.24 -8.12
C LYS A 4 8.59 8.56 -6.86
N ALA A 5 7.79 9.28 -6.07
CA ALA A 5 7.14 8.70 -4.90
C ALA A 5 6.14 7.61 -5.31
N PHE A 6 5.30 7.90 -6.31
CA PHE A 6 4.36 6.92 -6.88
C PHE A 6 5.08 5.68 -7.43
N GLY A 7 6.12 5.88 -8.24
CA GLY A 7 6.88 4.77 -8.84
C GLY A 7 7.50 3.83 -7.80
N LYS A 8 8.06 4.39 -6.72
CA LYS A 8 8.58 3.59 -5.59
C LYS A 8 7.48 2.84 -4.84
N GLN A 9 6.31 3.46 -4.66
CA GLN A 9 5.18 2.83 -4.00
C GLN A 9 4.65 1.66 -4.83
N LEU A 10 4.53 1.85 -6.16
CA LEU A 10 4.15 0.79 -7.08
C LEU A 10 5.15 -0.38 -7.02
N GLN A 11 6.45 -0.09 -7.10
CA GLN A 11 7.50 -1.10 -7.00
C GLN A 11 7.37 -1.92 -5.70
N LEU A 12 7.17 -1.25 -4.57
CA LEU A 12 7.01 -1.90 -3.27
C LEU A 12 5.85 -2.90 -3.27
N TYR A 13 4.68 -2.51 -3.78
CA TYR A 13 3.51 -3.39 -3.78
C TYR A 13 3.61 -4.49 -4.84
N ARG A 14 4.25 -4.23 -5.98
CA ARG A 14 4.59 -5.27 -6.96
C ARG A 14 5.45 -6.36 -6.34
N GLU A 15 6.50 -5.97 -5.62
CA GLU A 15 7.40 -6.91 -4.95
C GLU A 15 6.70 -7.68 -3.82
N ARG A 16 5.80 -7.04 -3.07
CA ARG A 16 4.96 -7.71 -2.05
C ARG A 16 4.00 -8.74 -2.64
N ALA A 17 3.45 -8.46 -3.81
CA ALA A 17 2.61 -9.40 -4.56
C ALA A 17 3.43 -10.52 -5.24
N GLY A 18 4.77 -10.50 -5.14
CA GLY A 18 5.64 -11.53 -5.72
C GLY A 18 5.82 -11.41 -7.24
N TYR A 19 5.44 -10.29 -7.85
CA TYR A 19 5.53 -10.12 -9.30
C TYR A 19 6.87 -9.55 -9.76
N SER A 20 7.40 -10.06 -10.87
CA SER A 20 8.41 -9.34 -11.66
C SER A 20 7.76 -8.18 -12.44
N GLN A 21 8.58 -7.29 -13.03
CA GLN A 21 8.04 -6.22 -13.89
C GLN A 21 7.29 -6.80 -15.10
N GLU A 22 7.81 -7.91 -15.65
CA GLU A 22 7.22 -8.64 -16.77
C GLU A 22 5.88 -9.25 -16.37
N ALA A 23 5.81 -9.93 -15.22
CA ALA A 23 4.59 -10.56 -14.74
C ALA A 23 3.47 -9.54 -14.48
N LEU A 24 3.80 -8.39 -13.87
CA LEU A 24 2.82 -7.32 -13.68
C LEU A 24 2.38 -6.72 -15.02
N ALA A 25 3.32 -6.52 -15.95
CA ALA A 25 3.02 -5.96 -17.25
C ALA A 25 2.07 -6.86 -18.05
N GLU A 26 2.28 -8.18 -18.00
CA GLU A 26 1.40 -9.18 -18.60
C GLU A 26 0.01 -9.13 -17.98
N GLN A 27 -0.09 -9.08 -16.65
CA GLN A 27 -1.36 -9.06 -15.92
C GLN A 27 -2.23 -7.83 -16.24
N ILE A 28 -1.61 -6.69 -16.59
CA ILE A 28 -2.34 -5.46 -16.95
C ILE A 28 -2.33 -5.14 -18.44
N GLU A 29 -1.87 -6.09 -19.27
CA GLU A 29 -1.82 -5.99 -20.73
C GLU A 29 -1.02 -4.76 -21.23
N CYS A 30 0.19 -4.57 -20.72
CA CYS A 30 1.09 -3.51 -21.15
C CYS A 30 2.53 -4.02 -21.39
N SER A 31 3.43 -3.12 -21.78
CA SER A 31 4.85 -3.49 -21.95
C SER A 31 5.62 -3.43 -20.64
N THR A 32 6.55 -4.37 -20.43
CA THR A 32 7.48 -4.37 -19.30
C THR A 32 8.23 -3.03 -19.15
N ILE A 33 8.65 -2.47 -20.28
CA ILE A 33 9.34 -1.16 -20.32
C ILE A 33 8.44 -0.05 -19.75
N PHE A 34 7.13 -0.10 -19.98
CA PHE A 34 6.21 0.88 -19.44
C PHE A 34 6.09 0.80 -17.91
N ILE A 35 5.99 -0.41 -17.33
CA ILE A 35 6.09 -0.61 -15.87
C ILE A 35 7.40 -0.01 -15.34
N SER A 36 8.51 -0.34 -16.01
CA SER A 36 9.84 0.17 -15.67
C SER A 36 9.91 1.71 -15.66
N TYR A 37 9.31 2.37 -16.65
CA TYR A 37 9.21 3.83 -16.72
C TYR A 37 8.35 4.44 -15.61
N ILE A 38 7.27 3.76 -15.22
CA ILE A 38 6.43 4.21 -14.11
C ILE A 38 7.19 4.09 -12.80
N GLU A 39 7.85 2.96 -12.54
CA GLU A 39 8.60 2.72 -11.30
C GLU A 39 9.77 3.70 -11.09
N ARG A 40 10.45 4.09 -12.18
CA ARG A 40 11.49 5.13 -12.14
C ARG A 40 10.94 6.57 -12.08
N GLY A 41 9.62 6.75 -12.20
CA GLY A 41 8.96 8.05 -12.21
C GLY A 41 9.15 8.86 -13.51
N GLU A 42 9.56 8.19 -14.59
CA GLU A 42 9.74 8.80 -15.92
C GLU A 42 8.39 9.01 -16.62
N LYS A 43 7.44 8.09 -16.40
CA LYS A 43 6.06 8.19 -16.90
C LYS A 43 5.03 8.09 -15.78
N SER A 44 3.85 8.64 -16.06
CA SER A 44 2.67 8.50 -15.21
C SER A 44 1.69 7.54 -15.89
N PRO A 45 1.04 6.64 -15.15
CA PRO A 45 -0.03 5.81 -15.69
C PRO A 45 -1.24 6.69 -16.06
N SER A 46 -2.04 6.23 -17.01
CA SER A 46 -3.39 6.77 -17.21
C SER A 46 -4.31 6.34 -16.06
N LEU A 47 -5.50 6.92 -15.96
CA LEU A 47 -6.49 6.48 -14.97
C LEU A 47 -6.89 5.01 -15.17
N ASP A 48 -7.04 4.57 -16.42
CA ASP A 48 -7.34 3.17 -16.75
C ASP A 48 -6.22 2.23 -16.28
N THR A 49 -4.95 2.57 -16.59
CA THR A 49 -3.80 1.81 -16.12
C THR A 49 -3.73 1.78 -14.60
N LEU A 50 -4.04 2.89 -13.93
CA LEU A 50 -4.04 2.96 -12.48
C LEU A 50 -5.04 2.00 -11.84
N VAL A 51 -6.26 1.91 -12.40
CA VAL A 51 -7.27 0.94 -11.95
C VAL A 51 -6.81 -0.49 -12.20
N LYS A 52 -6.23 -0.77 -13.36
CA LYS A 52 -5.66 -2.10 -13.67
C LYS A 52 -4.55 -2.50 -12.70
N LEU A 53 -3.64 -1.57 -12.38
CA LEU A 53 -2.58 -1.79 -11.39
C LEU A 53 -3.14 -2.11 -10.00
N ALA A 54 -4.12 -1.34 -9.55
CA ALA A 54 -4.77 -1.54 -8.25
C ALA A 54 -5.42 -2.93 -8.17
N ASN A 55 -6.20 -3.31 -9.20
CA ASN A 55 -6.85 -4.61 -9.27
C ASN A 55 -5.84 -5.77 -9.35
N ALA A 56 -4.78 -5.65 -10.17
CA ALA A 56 -3.77 -6.69 -10.34
C ALA A 56 -2.96 -6.94 -9.05
N LEU A 57 -2.81 -5.91 -8.22
CA LEU A 57 -2.08 -5.96 -6.95
C LEU A 57 -3.00 -6.21 -5.74
N ASP A 58 -4.31 -6.36 -5.96
CA ASP A 58 -5.35 -6.50 -4.93
C ASP A 58 -5.27 -5.43 -3.82
N ILE A 59 -5.08 -4.18 -4.24
CA ILE A 59 -5.02 -3.02 -3.36
C ILE A 59 -5.89 -1.89 -3.89
N SER A 60 -6.25 -0.97 -3.02
CA SER A 60 -6.95 0.24 -3.43
C SER A 60 -5.97 1.25 -4.06
N VAL A 61 -6.51 2.10 -4.93
CA VAL A 61 -5.72 3.14 -5.63
C VAL A 61 -5.06 4.12 -4.66
N ASP A 62 -5.69 4.40 -3.51
CA ASP A 62 -5.09 5.25 -2.47
C ASP A 62 -3.78 4.69 -1.90
N ILE A 63 -3.65 3.36 -1.82
CA ILE A 63 -2.43 2.70 -1.39
C ILE A 63 -1.30 2.97 -2.39
N LEU A 64 -1.58 2.99 -3.70
CA LEU A 64 -0.60 3.33 -4.75
C LEU A 64 -0.14 4.78 -4.69
N PHE A 65 -0.99 5.70 -4.22
CA PHE A 65 -0.61 7.10 -3.98
C PHE A 65 0.16 7.30 -2.66
N GLY A 66 0.10 6.32 -1.75
CA GLY A 66 0.85 6.31 -0.50
C GLY A 66 0.65 7.60 0.31
N LYS A 67 1.75 8.26 0.68
CA LYS A 67 1.75 9.46 1.54
C LYS A 67 1.31 10.75 0.85
N GLU A 68 1.05 10.74 -0.46
CA GLU A 68 0.47 11.91 -1.13
C GLU A 68 -0.97 12.19 -0.66
N LEU A 69 -1.69 11.13 -0.30
CA LEU A 69 -2.98 11.24 0.38
C LEU A 69 -2.72 11.42 1.87
N LYS A 70 -2.21 12.59 2.26
CA LYS A 70 -1.93 12.97 3.66
C LYS A 70 -3.12 12.78 4.60
N ASN A 71 -4.33 12.68 4.06
CA ASN A 71 -5.56 12.56 4.82
C ASN A 71 -6.16 11.14 4.80
N TYR A 72 -5.71 10.20 3.95
CA TYR A 72 -6.38 8.89 3.89
C TYR A 72 -6.25 8.14 5.21
N THR A 73 -5.03 8.02 5.75
CA THR A 73 -4.83 7.30 7.01
C THR A 73 -5.60 7.94 8.14
N SER A 74 -5.61 9.28 8.25
CA SER A 74 -6.37 9.96 9.29
C SER A 74 -7.88 9.80 9.12
N GLU A 75 -8.41 9.91 7.89
CA GLU A 75 -9.84 9.76 7.63
C GLU A 75 -10.30 8.29 7.79
N LYS A 76 -9.48 7.33 7.38
CA LYS A 76 -9.76 5.90 7.56
C LYS A 76 -9.75 5.52 9.03
N LEU A 77 -8.81 6.05 9.82
CA LEU A 77 -8.79 5.85 11.28
C LEU A 77 -10.04 6.43 11.95
N LYS A 78 -10.43 7.68 11.61
CA LYS A 78 -11.69 8.28 12.10
C LYS A 78 -12.90 7.44 11.72
N TYR A 79 -12.95 6.93 10.49
CA TYR A 79 -14.02 6.06 10.04
C TYR A 79 -14.07 4.77 10.87
N ILE A 80 -12.95 4.07 11.02
CA ILE A 80 -12.88 2.84 11.84
C ILE A 80 -13.31 3.12 13.29
N GLU A 81 -12.82 4.21 13.89
CA GLU A 81 -13.21 4.63 15.23
C GLU A 81 -14.73 4.84 15.34
N SER A 82 -15.35 5.48 14.34
CA SER A 82 -16.80 5.69 14.30
C SER A 82 -17.58 4.37 14.24
N GLN A 83 -17.08 3.39 13.48
CA GLN A 83 -17.74 2.08 13.36
C GLN A 83 -17.57 1.25 14.62
N LEU A 84 -16.38 1.28 15.24
CA LEU A 84 -16.12 0.61 16.51
C LEU A 84 -17.07 1.10 17.60
N LYS A 85 -17.31 2.41 17.71
CA LYS A 85 -18.25 2.99 18.69
C LYS A 85 -19.69 2.48 18.54
N ASN A 86 -20.08 1.98 17.37
CA ASN A 86 -21.41 1.42 17.13
C ASN A 86 -21.54 -0.06 17.52
N LEU A 87 -20.44 -0.74 17.86
CA LEU A 87 -20.45 -2.14 18.29
C LEU A 87 -20.68 -2.26 19.81
N PRO A 88 -21.17 -3.40 20.31
CA PRO A 88 -21.18 -3.66 21.74
C PRO A 88 -19.74 -3.81 22.28
N SER A 89 -19.57 -3.62 23.59
CA SER A 89 -18.26 -3.52 24.24
C SER A 89 -17.37 -4.76 24.05
N LEU A 90 -17.97 -5.96 24.01
CA LEU A 90 -17.21 -7.20 23.82
C LEU A 90 -16.60 -7.27 22.41
N GLU A 91 -17.36 -6.90 21.39
CA GLU A 91 -16.91 -6.85 20.00
C GLU A 91 -15.87 -5.74 19.81
N GLN A 92 -16.04 -4.59 20.45
CA GLN A 92 -15.02 -3.53 20.45
C GLN A 92 -13.68 -4.05 20.99
N GLN A 93 -13.71 -4.71 22.15
CA GLN A 93 -12.49 -5.24 22.78
C GLN A 93 -11.79 -6.26 21.90
N LYS A 94 -12.53 -7.20 21.30
CA LYS A 94 -11.96 -8.19 20.36
C LYS A 94 -11.23 -7.53 19.21
N VAL A 95 -11.79 -6.47 18.63
CA VAL A 95 -11.15 -5.78 17.50
C VAL A 95 -9.90 -5.03 17.98
N LEU A 96 -9.96 -4.36 19.13
CA LEU A 96 -8.80 -3.68 19.70
C LEU A 96 -7.66 -4.65 20.01
N ASP A 97 -7.94 -5.83 20.59
CA ASP A 97 -6.91 -6.84 20.90
C ASP A 97 -6.19 -7.34 19.63
N ILE A 98 -6.93 -7.51 18.53
CA ILE A 98 -6.37 -7.88 17.23
C ILE A 98 -5.51 -6.73 16.68
N MET A 99 -6.00 -5.49 16.75
CA MET A 99 -5.25 -4.31 16.30
C MET A 99 -3.94 -4.17 17.08
N ASP A 100 -3.97 -4.34 18.40
CA ASP A 100 -2.76 -4.30 19.24
C ASP A 100 -1.77 -5.40 18.85
N SER A 101 -2.26 -6.62 18.59
CA SER A 101 -1.43 -7.73 18.14
C SER A 101 -0.73 -7.43 16.81
N VAL A 102 -1.47 -6.89 15.83
CA VAL A 102 -0.92 -6.52 14.52
C VAL A 102 0.06 -5.36 14.64
N VAL A 103 -0.26 -4.33 15.43
CA VAL A 103 0.62 -3.19 15.66
C VAL A 103 1.92 -3.63 16.33
N ALA A 104 1.86 -4.51 17.32
CA ALA A 104 3.04 -5.06 17.98
C ALA A 104 3.96 -5.79 16.99
N VAL A 105 3.38 -6.60 16.10
CA VAL A 105 4.12 -7.32 15.04
C VAL A 105 4.81 -6.33 14.09
N GLU A 106 4.09 -5.34 13.56
CA GLU A 106 4.67 -4.35 12.64
C GLU A 106 5.77 -3.51 13.31
N LEU A 107 5.57 -3.10 14.57
CA LEU A 107 6.59 -2.36 15.34
C LEU A 107 7.85 -3.21 15.55
N SER A 108 7.71 -4.50 15.83
CA SER A 108 8.85 -5.41 15.98
C SER A 108 9.66 -5.53 14.67
N TYR A 109 8.99 -5.74 13.53
CA TYR A 109 9.64 -5.77 12.21
C TYR A 109 10.37 -4.48 11.86
N HIS A 110 9.80 -3.32 12.20
CA HIS A 110 10.42 -2.03 11.93
C HIS A 110 11.63 -1.75 12.82
N ASN A 111 11.60 -2.17 14.08
CA ASN A 111 12.73 -2.02 15.00
C ASN A 111 13.93 -2.88 14.56
N GLU A 112 13.69 -4.10 14.10
CA GLU A 112 14.74 -5.01 13.59
C GLU A 112 15.38 -4.50 12.29
N LYS A 113 14.58 -3.99 11.34
CA LYS A 113 15.11 -3.36 10.11
C LYS A 113 15.85 -2.04 10.37
N GLY A 114 15.54 -1.34 11.45
CA GLY A 114 16.28 -0.15 11.89
C GLY A 114 17.70 -0.47 12.40
N LEU A 115 17.90 -1.66 12.98
CA LEU A 115 19.20 -2.14 13.48
C LEU A 115 20.14 -2.60 12.36
N GLN A 116 19.61 -3.20 11.29
CA GLN A 116 20.41 -3.63 10.12
C GLN A 116 20.97 -2.48 9.28
N LYS A 117 20.54 -1.23 9.49
CA LYS A 117 21.10 -0.03 8.82
C LYS A 117 22.20 0.67 9.61
N LYS A 118 22.60 0.14 10.79
CA LYS A 118 23.63 0.71 11.67
C LYS A 118 24.95 -0.07 11.69
N CYS A 119 25.12 -1.08 10.83
CA CYS A 119 26.40 -1.73 10.57
C CYS A 119 26.89 -1.38 9.18
#